data_AF-A0A0F9KXS3-F1
#
_entry.id   AF-A0A0F9KXS3-F1
#
_cell.length_a   1.000
_cell.length_b   1.000
_cell.length_c   1.000
_cell.angle_alpha   90.00
_cell.angle_beta   90.00
_cell.angle_gamma   90.00
#
_symmetry.space_group_name_H-M   'P 1'
#
loop_
_entity.id
_entity.type
_entity.pdbx_description
1 polymer ?
#
loop_
_entity_poly.entity_id
_entity_poly.type
_entity_poly.pdbx_seq_one_letter_code
_entity_poly.pdbx_strand_id
1 'polypeptide(L)'
;MTTLLDHMASRAPDIRDAGLPAAAEDQAAALNLPRVDIGADGSDDDAILGRSENLYGNYRLKRVYYSAFSPIPDASSRLPLAKPPLMREHRLYQADWLMRFYGFDRGEIVSGGEGGMLDLAVDPKLAWALKNRDRFPVDVNRADRDMLLRVPGFGTRAVNRVLSTRRHRTLRLDDVARLCQSIAKVRPFVTALDWSPGAATDSEGLRARFVPKQRSAAQLSLF
;
A
#
# COMPACT_ATOMS: atom_id res chain seq x y z
N MET A 1 -0.07 -35.71 -7.80
CA MET A 1 0.32 -35.03 -6.55
C MET A 1 0.09 -33.53 -6.73
N THR A 2 -1.18 -33.17 -6.90
CA THR A 2 -1.66 -31.84 -7.30
C THR A 2 -2.64 -31.40 -6.23
N THR A 3 -2.15 -30.85 -5.11
CA THR A 3 -2.98 -30.28 -4.04
C THR A 3 -2.10 -29.75 -2.91
N LEU A 4 -1.78 -28.45 -2.94
CA LEU A 4 -1.68 -27.56 -1.76
C LEU A 4 -1.25 -26.13 -2.17
N LEU A 5 -0.50 -25.99 -3.27
CA LEU A 5 -0.02 -24.69 -3.77
C LEU A 5 -1.08 -23.90 -4.56
N ASP A 6 -2.05 -24.58 -5.17
CA ASP A 6 -3.08 -23.93 -6.01
C ASP A 6 -4.24 -23.34 -5.17
N HIS A 7 -4.34 -23.73 -3.89
CA HIS A 7 -5.42 -23.26 -3.02
C HIS A 7 -5.10 -21.93 -2.29
N MET A 8 -3.84 -21.50 -2.27
CA MET A 8 -3.41 -20.26 -1.61
C MET A 8 -3.46 -19.01 -2.51
N ALA A 9 -3.66 -19.18 -3.82
CA ALA A 9 -3.88 -18.05 -4.74
C ALA A 9 -5.32 -17.48 -4.69
N SER A 10 -6.25 -18.19 -4.03
CA SER A 10 -7.69 -17.86 -4.01
C SER A 10 -8.12 -16.93 -2.87
N ARG A 11 -7.38 -16.87 -1.76
CA ARG A 11 -7.68 -15.98 -0.63
C ARG A 11 -6.69 -14.83 -0.58
N ALA A 12 -7.01 -13.74 -1.26
CA ALA A 12 -6.42 -12.45 -0.91
C ALA A 12 -6.99 -12.05 0.46
N PRO A 13 -6.21 -11.96 1.54
CA PRO A 13 -6.72 -11.45 2.80
C PRO A 13 -7.06 -9.97 2.63
N ASP A 14 -8.23 -9.59 3.15
CA ASP A 14 -8.70 -8.21 3.23
C ASP A 14 -7.71 -7.38 4.08
N ILE A 15 -7.54 -6.10 3.73
CA ILE A 15 -6.49 -5.18 4.22
C ILE A 15 -6.74 -4.77 5.70
N ARG A 16 -7.47 -5.58 6.47
CA ARG A 16 -7.96 -5.24 7.81
C ARG A 16 -7.28 -5.98 8.97
N ASP A 17 -6.61 -7.12 8.72
CA ASP A 17 -6.12 -7.99 9.81
C ASP A 17 -4.64 -8.43 9.73
N ALA A 18 -3.80 -7.81 8.90
CA ALA A 18 -2.39 -8.18 8.84
C ALA A 18 -1.53 -7.38 9.84
N GLY A 19 -1.84 -7.50 11.14
CA GLY A 19 -0.79 -7.50 12.15
C GLY A 19 -0.29 -8.94 12.25
N LEU A 20 0.94 -9.22 11.80
CA LEU A 20 1.52 -10.55 12.03
C LEU A 20 1.68 -10.71 13.57
N PRO A 21 1.21 -11.82 14.18
CA PRO A 21 1.53 -12.10 15.57
C PRO A 21 3.04 -12.26 15.71
N ALA A 22 3.60 -11.87 16.86
CA ALA A 22 5.03 -11.96 17.20
C ALA A 22 5.68 -13.33 16.85
N ALA A 23 4.87 -14.40 16.77
CA ALA A 23 5.27 -15.72 16.30
C ALA A 23 5.87 -15.77 14.88
N ALA A 24 5.56 -14.81 14.01
CA ALA A 24 6.10 -14.76 12.65
C ALA A 24 7.51 -14.14 12.57
N GLU A 25 7.91 -13.33 13.56
CA GLU A 25 9.27 -12.77 13.66
C GLU A 25 10.28 -13.87 14.00
N ASP A 26 9.96 -14.72 14.98
CA ASP A 26 10.77 -15.90 15.34
C ASP A 26 10.88 -16.89 14.17
N GLN A 27 9.81 -17.05 13.39
CA GLN A 27 9.82 -17.96 12.24
C GLN A 27 10.67 -17.46 11.08
N ALA A 28 10.69 -16.15 10.78
CA ALA A 28 11.52 -15.61 9.70
C ALA A 28 13.02 -15.71 10.03
N ALA A 29 13.40 -15.50 11.30
CA ALA A 29 14.77 -15.69 11.78
C ALA A 29 15.18 -17.18 11.78
N ALA A 30 14.29 -18.08 12.23
CA ALA A 30 14.53 -19.51 12.23
C ALA A 30 14.61 -20.12 10.81
N LEU A 31 13.97 -19.49 9.82
CA LEU A 31 13.89 -19.97 8.44
C LEU A 31 14.89 -19.30 7.47
N ASN A 32 15.80 -18.43 7.96
CA ASN A 32 16.77 -17.68 7.14
C ASN A 32 16.13 -16.95 5.93
N LEU A 33 14.93 -16.39 6.12
CA LEU A 33 14.23 -15.68 5.05
C LEU A 33 14.81 -14.25 4.89
N PRO A 34 14.91 -13.72 3.65
CA PRO A 34 15.36 -12.35 3.42
C PRO A 34 14.48 -11.32 4.13
N ARG A 35 15.09 -10.49 4.98
CA ARG A 35 14.40 -9.43 5.73
C ARG A 35 15.15 -8.10 5.70
N VAL A 36 14.42 -7.01 5.92
CA VAL A 36 14.96 -5.67 6.13
C VAL A 36 14.55 -5.20 7.52
N ASP A 37 15.54 -4.93 8.36
CA ASP A 37 15.33 -4.47 9.74
C ASP A 37 15.04 -2.95 9.73
N ILE A 38 13.93 -2.54 10.35
CA ILE A 38 13.50 -1.13 10.41
C ILE A 38 14.03 -0.50 11.69
N GLY A 39 14.72 0.64 11.56
CA GLY A 39 15.17 1.46 12.70
C GLY A 39 16.50 1.03 13.31
N ALA A 40 17.17 0.01 12.78
CA ALA A 40 18.47 -0.44 13.28
C ALA A 40 19.62 0.55 13.01
N ASP A 41 19.56 1.32 11.91
CA ASP A 41 20.66 2.18 11.45
C ASP A 41 20.23 3.62 11.13
N GLY A 42 19.00 4.00 11.50
CA GLY A 42 18.45 5.31 11.17
C GLY A 42 18.05 5.49 9.70
N SER A 43 18.03 4.43 8.88
CA SER A 43 17.57 4.49 7.49
C SER A 43 16.17 5.11 7.38
N ASP A 44 15.99 5.98 6.40
CA ASP A 44 14.68 6.45 5.96
C ASP A 44 13.95 5.37 5.13
N ASP A 45 12.68 5.63 4.82
CA ASP A 45 11.85 4.65 4.10
C ASP A 45 12.28 4.51 2.64
N ASP A 46 12.82 5.58 2.05
CA ASP A 46 13.39 5.56 0.71
C ASP A 46 14.57 4.56 0.63
N ALA A 47 15.52 4.62 1.55
CA ALA A 47 16.64 3.68 1.61
C ALA A 47 16.17 2.24 1.85
N ILE A 48 15.18 2.04 2.73
CA ILE A 48 14.57 0.73 3.00
C ILE A 48 13.94 0.14 1.74
N LEU A 49 13.10 0.91 1.03
CA LEU A 49 12.46 0.45 -0.21
C LEU A 49 13.48 0.19 -1.32
N GLY A 50 14.55 0.99 -1.40
CA GLY A 50 15.66 0.76 -2.33
C GLY A 50 16.39 -0.57 -2.09
N ARG A 51 16.58 -0.98 -0.83
CA ARG A 51 17.12 -2.31 -0.52
C ARG A 51 16.18 -3.41 -0.99
N SER A 52 14.88 -3.28 -0.75
CA SER A 52 13.88 -4.24 -1.21
C SER A 52 13.80 -4.35 -2.73
N GLU A 53 13.84 -3.22 -3.44
CA GLU A 53 13.87 -3.17 -4.90
C GLU A 53 15.09 -3.91 -5.46
N ASN A 54 16.28 -3.69 -4.89
CA ASN A 54 17.50 -4.41 -5.27
C ASN A 54 17.38 -5.92 -5.00
N LEU A 55 16.76 -6.32 -3.88
CA LEU A 55 16.51 -7.72 -3.55
C LEU A 55 15.59 -8.41 -4.58
N TYR A 56 14.59 -7.69 -5.09
CA TYR A 56 13.73 -8.22 -6.16
C TYR A 56 14.43 -8.26 -7.52
N GLY A 57 15.12 -7.18 -7.91
CA GLY A 57 15.79 -7.08 -9.20
C GLY A 57 16.97 -8.04 -9.33
N ASN A 58 17.92 -7.93 -8.41
CA ASN A 58 19.22 -8.63 -8.50
C ASN A 58 19.14 -10.08 -8.04
N TYR A 59 18.28 -10.39 -7.07
CA TYR A 59 18.19 -11.71 -6.45
C TYR A 59 16.91 -12.47 -6.81
N ARG A 60 16.03 -11.90 -7.66
CA ARG A 60 14.77 -12.50 -8.14
C ARG A 60 13.88 -13.04 -7.02
N LEU A 61 13.96 -12.41 -5.85
CA LEU A 61 13.21 -12.86 -4.68
C LEU A 61 11.71 -12.68 -4.91
N LYS A 62 10.92 -13.62 -4.39
CA LYS A 62 9.46 -13.54 -4.48
C LYS A 62 8.85 -12.69 -3.36
N ARG A 63 9.54 -12.46 -2.25
CA ARG A 63 9.04 -11.68 -1.09
C ARG A 63 10.20 -11.29 -0.18
N VAL A 64 10.14 -10.07 0.36
CA VAL A 64 10.98 -9.58 1.46
C VAL A 64 10.08 -9.31 2.66
N TYR A 65 10.58 -9.58 3.86
CA TYR A 65 9.88 -9.28 5.11
C TYR A 65 10.48 -8.03 5.77
N TYR A 66 9.63 -7.16 6.30
CA TYR A 66 10.03 -6.02 7.12
C TYR A 66 9.74 -6.36 8.58
N SER A 67 10.66 -6.06 9.48
CA SER A 67 10.45 -6.21 10.93
C SER A 67 11.05 -5.02 11.64
N ALA A 68 10.32 -4.47 12.60
CA ALA A 68 10.84 -3.46 13.51
C ALA A 68 11.94 -4.08 14.38
N PHE A 69 13.11 -3.45 14.41
CA PHE A 69 14.18 -3.91 15.30
C PHE A 69 13.68 -3.91 16.77
N SER A 70 13.82 -5.04 17.45
CA SER A 70 13.55 -5.17 18.88
C SER A 70 14.88 -5.05 19.64
N PRO A 71 15.06 -4.03 20.51
CA PRO A 71 16.31 -3.87 21.23
C PRO A 71 16.55 -5.06 22.17
N ILE A 72 17.58 -5.84 21.86
CA ILE A 72 18.10 -6.88 22.75
C ILE A 72 18.82 -6.15 23.89
N PRO A 73 18.56 -6.47 25.17
CA PRO A 73 19.07 -5.72 26.33
C PRO A 73 20.61 -5.59 26.41
N ASP A 74 21.36 -6.37 25.63
CA ASP A 74 22.83 -6.41 25.67
C ASP A 74 23.52 -5.95 24.36
N ALA A 75 22.77 -5.34 23.42
CA ALA A 75 23.33 -4.88 22.15
C ALA A 75 23.81 -3.42 22.23
N SER A 76 25.12 -3.23 22.13
CA SER A 76 25.92 -2.00 21.90
C SER A 76 25.18 -0.66 21.83
N SER A 77 25.72 0.34 22.54
CA SER A 77 25.32 1.76 22.64
C SER A 77 25.17 2.57 21.33
N ARG A 78 25.12 1.94 20.16
CA ARG A 78 24.97 2.57 18.84
C ARG A 78 23.57 2.42 18.22
N LEU A 79 22.66 1.71 18.86
CA LEU A 79 21.31 1.49 18.35
C LEU A 79 20.32 2.50 18.96
N PRO A 80 19.48 3.18 18.17
CA PRO A 80 18.48 4.08 18.71
C PRO A 80 17.49 3.31 19.59
N LEU A 81 17.33 3.77 20.83
CA LEU A 81 16.57 3.12 21.91
C LEU A 81 15.04 3.10 21.72
N ALA A 82 14.52 3.52 20.58
CA ALA A 82 13.08 3.69 20.34
C ALA A 82 12.56 2.68 19.31
N LYS A 83 11.59 1.85 19.72
CA LYS A 83 10.87 0.95 18.81
C LYS A 83 10.21 1.80 17.71
N PRO A 84 10.43 1.49 16.41
CA PRO A 84 9.73 2.18 15.33
C PRO A 84 8.22 2.07 15.53
N PRO A 85 7.43 3.10 15.19
CA PRO A 85 5.98 3.00 15.31
C PRO A 85 5.47 1.87 14.41
N LEU A 86 4.61 0.98 14.93
CA LEU A 86 4.03 -0.16 14.19
C LEU A 86 3.41 0.25 12.84
N MET A 87 2.93 1.50 12.74
CA MET A 87 2.40 2.06 11.49
C MET A 87 3.47 2.22 10.40
N ARG A 88 4.73 2.48 10.75
CA ARG A 88 5.82 2.59 9.76
C ARG A 88 6.06 1.27 9.04
N GLU A 89 6.13 0.18 9.80
CA GLU A 89 6.26 -1.17 9.23
C GLU A 89 5.06 -1.51 8.32
N HIS A 90 3.84 -1.25 8.79
CA HIS A 90 2.65 -1.47 7.98
C HIS A 90 2.66 -0.65 6.67
N ARG A 91 3.15 0.60 6.69
CA ARG A 91 3.30 1.43 5.48
C ARG A 91 4.34 0.88 4.52
N LEU A 92 5.46 0.37 5.03
CA LEU A 92 6.50 -0.26 4.21
C LEU A 92 5.97 -1.52 3.51
N TYR A 93 5.19 -2.35 4.19
CA TYR A 93 4.52 -3.50 3.54
C TYR A 93 3.52 -3.06 2.47
N GLN A 94 2.76 -1.98 2.71
CA GLN A 94 1.86 -1.44 1.70
C GLN A 94 2.62 -0.91 0.47
N ALA A 95 3.73 -0.19 0.69
CA ALA A 95 4.61 0.29 -0.37
C ALA A 95 5.19 -0.88 -1.20
N ASP A 96 5.74 -1.90 -0.53
CA ASP A 96 6.26 -3.12 -1.17
C ASP A 96 5.23 -3.79 -2.09
N TRP A 97 3.99 -3.91 -1.60
CA TRP A 97 2.90 -4.47 -2.37
C TRP A 97 2.58 -3.66 -3.63
N LEU A 98 2.63 -2.32 -3.53
CA LEU A 98 2.41 -1.44 -4.68
C LEU A 98 3.51 -1.62 -5.73
N MET A 99 4.78 -1.73 -5.33
CA MET A 99 5.88 -1.99 -6.28
C MET A 99 5.64 -3.29 -7.04
N ARG A 100 5.32 -4.37 -6.31
CA ARG A 100 5.27 -5.72 -6.89
C ARG A 100 4.04 -6.01 -7.73
N PHE A 101 2.88 -5.50 -7.33
CA PHE A 101 1.59 -5.89 -7.93
C PHE A 101 0.91 -4.77 -8.68
N TYR A 102 1.26 -3.51 -8.40
CA TYR A 102 0.71 -2.33 -9.07
C TYR A 102 1.72 -1.66 -10.00
N GLY A 103 2.99 -2.11 -9.99
CA GLY A 103 4.05 -1.55 -10.83
C GLY A 103 4.36 -0.12 -10.46
N PHE A 104 4.25 0.24 -9.18
CA PHE A 104 4.74 1.53 -8.68
C PHE A 104 6.26 1.52 -8.64
N ASP A 105 6.87 2.61 -9.09
CA ASP A 105 8.29 2.81 -8.85
C ASP A 105 8.53 3.28 -7.42
N ARG A 106 9.70 2.96 -6.85
CA ARG A 106 10.14 3.47 -5.54
C ARG A 106 9.99 4.99 -5.45
N GLY A 107 10.44 5.70 -6.49
CA GLY A 107 10.36 7.16 -6.56
C GLY A 107 8.92 7.69 -6.54
N GLU A 108 7.97 7.00 -7.17
CA GLU A 108 6.54 7.35 -7.05
C GLU A 108 6.10 7.22 -5.59
N ILE A 109 6.36 6.08 -4.95
CA ILE A 109 5.90 5.84 -3.58
C ILE A 109 6.45 6.90 -2.62
N VAL A 110 7.75 7.17 -2.69
CA VAL A 110 8.43 8.11 -1.79
C VAL A 110 8.00 9.55 -2.04
N SER A 111 7.67 9.92 -3.28
CA SER A 111 7.13 11.25 -3.60
C SER A 111 5.81 11.55 -2.88
N GLY A 112 5.05 10.53 -2.48
CA GLY A 112 3.84 10.67 -1.66
C GLY A 112 4.11 11.08 -0.21
N GLY A 113 5.32 10.83 0.30
CA GLY A 113 5.77 11.14 1.65
C GLY A 113 6.59 12.42 1.76
N GLU A 114 7.33 12.61 2.84
CA GLU A 114 8.15 13.82 3.09
C GLU A 114 9.56 13.45 3.54
N GLY A 115 10.59 14.07 2.96
CA GLY A 115 11.98 13.87 3.38
C GLY A 115 12.46 12.43 3.36
N GLY A 116 12.02 11.61 2.38
CA GLY A 116 12.37 10.19 2.29
C GLY A 116 11.52 9.27 3.18
N MET A 117 10.58 9.82 3.95
CA MET A 117 9.71 9.07 4.86
C MET A 117 8.30 8.93 4.31
N LEU A 118 7.67 7.77 4.50
CA LEU A 118 6.28 7.53 4.12
C LEU A 118 5.31 8.26 5.05
N ASP A 119 4.14 8.58 4.51
CA ASP A 119 3.05 9.13 5.29
C ASP A 119 2.43 8.06 6.21
N LEU A 120 2.50 8.28 7.52
CA LEU A 120 1.96 7.33 8.49
C LEU A 120 0.43 7.43 8.61
N ALA A 121 -0.19 8.57 8.28
CA ALA A 121 -1.61 8.80 8.46
C ALA A 121 -2.48 8.25 7.31
N VAL A 122 -1.96 8.23 6.08
CA VAL A 122 -2.67 7.73 4.89
C VAL A 122 -1.87 6.64 4.17
N ASP A 123 -2.55 5.75 3.43
CA ASP A 123 -1.84 4.71 2.68
C ASP A 123 -0.98 5.31 1.55
N PRO A 124 0.14 4.66 1.15
CA PRO A 124 1.09 5.25 0.21
C PRO A 124 0.50 5.56 -1.17
N LYS A 125 -0.49 4.78 -1.62
CA LYS A 125 -1.17 5.02 -2.90
C LYS A 125 -2.02 6.27 -2.86
N LEU A 126 -2.76 6.47 -1.77
CA LEU A 126 -3.50 7.70 -1.53
C LEU A 126 -2.57 8.89 -1.31
N ALA A 127 -1.48 8.71 -0.56
CA ALA A 127 -0.48 9.77 -0.33
C ALA A 127 0.08 10.28 -1.66
N TRP A 128 0.48 9.37 -2.55
CA TRP A 128 0.91 9.69 -3.91
C TRP A 128 -0.18 10.43 -4.69
N ALA A 129 -1.42 9.92 -4.67
CA ALA A 129 -2.52 10.52 -5.42
C ALA A 129 -2.85 11.95 -4.94
N LEU A 130 -2.75 12.21 -3.64
CA LEU A 130 -2.97 13.53 -3.05
C LEU A 130 -1.88 14.54 -3.40
N LYS A 131 -0.66 14.09 -3.72
CA LYS A 131 0.46 14.93 -4.17
C LYS A 131 0.55 15.07 -5.69
N ASN A 132 -0.15 14.22 -6.44
CA ASN A 132 -0.21 14.22 -7.91
C ASN A 132 -1.63 14.53 -8.41
N ARG A 133 -2.27 15.55 -7.84
CA ARG A 133 -3.68 15.89 -8.15
C ARG A 133 -3.91 16.31 -9.60
N ASP A 134 -2.87 16.86 -10.22
CA ASP A 134 -2.81 17.22 -11.64
C ASP A 134 -3.05 16.02 -12.58
N ARG A 135 -2.82 14.80 -12.10
CA ARG A 135 -3.07 13.56 -12.85
C ARG A 135 -4.50 13.03 -12.69
N PHE A 136 -5.33 13.72 -11.92
CA PHE A 136 -6.72 13.36 -11.66
C PHE A 136 -7.67 14.47 -12.13
N PRO A 137 -8.92 14.13 -12.49
CA PRO A 137 -9.50 12.79 -12.46
C PRO A 137 -9.13 11.92 -13.67
N VAL A 138 -9.06 10.61 -13.45
CA VAL A 138 -8.78 9.61 -14.48
C VAL A 138 -10.09 9.14 -15.13
N ASP A 139 -10.19 9.22 -16.46
CA ASP A 139 -11.34 8.68 -17.20
C ASP A 139 -11.28 7.15 -17.26
N VAL A 140 -12.20 6.48 -16.59
CA VAL A 140 -12.24 5.01 -16.52
C VAL A 140 -12.45 4.33 -17.89
N ASN A 141 -13.05 5.05 -18.84
CA ASN A 141 -13.33 4.54 -20.17
C ASN A 141 -12.16 4.70 -21.14
N ARG A 142 -11.19 5.57 -20.83
CA ARG A 142 -10.08 5.90 -21.75
C ARG A 142 -8.69 5.63 -21.19
N ALA A 143 -8.48 5.83 -19.89
CA ALA A 143 -7.17 5.74 -19.27
C ALA A 143 -6.49 4.39 -19.48
N ASP A 144 -5.17 4.38 -19.54
CA ASP A 144 -4.41 3.14 -19.61
C ASP A 144 -4.48 2.34 -18.30
N ARG A 145 -3.95 1.12 -18.33
CA ARG A 145 -3.95 0.24 -17.17
C ARG A 145 -3.18 0.85 -16.00
N ASP A 146 -2.08 1.51 -16.29
CA ASP A 146 -1.14 1.96 -15.27
C ASP A 146 -1.73 3.14 -14.49
N MET A 147 -2.33 4.13 -15.16
CA MET A 147 -3.06 5.21 -14.48
C MET A 147 -4.28 4.71 -13.71
N LEU A 148 -5.02 3.72 -14.23
CA LEU A 148 -6.09 3.09 -13.45
C LEU A 148 -5.55 2.41 -12.18
N LEU A 149 -4.35 1.83 -12.24
CA LEU A 149 -3.70 1.27 -11.06
C LEU A 149 -3.18 2.32 -10.08
N ARG A 150 -3.11 3.61 -10.46
CA ARG A 150 -2.76 4.71 -9.55
C ARG A 150 -3.98 5.26 -8.78
N VAL A 151 -5.19 5.04 -9.28
CA VAL A 151 -6.45 5.49 -8.63
C VAL A 151 -6.64 4.83 -7.25
N PRO A 152 -6.76 5.62 -6.16
CA PRO A 152 -7.07 5.10 -4.84
C PRO A 152 -8.38 4.30 -4.82
N GLY A 153 -8.38 3.12 -4.17
CA GLY A 153 -9.52 2.21 -4.12
C GLY A 153 -9.67 1.26 -5.32
N PHE A 154 -8.91 1.45 -6.41
CA PHE A 154 -8.78 0.43 -7.45
C PHE A 154 -7.71 -0.59 -7.10
N GLY A 155 -8.10 -1.87 -7.18
CA GLY A 155 -7.20 -3.02 -7.13
C GLY A 155 -6.98 -3.64 -8.51
N THR A 156 -5.96 -4.48 -8.66
CA THR A 156 -5.62 -5.14 -9.94
C THR A 156 -6.80 -5.87 -10.57
N ARG A 157 -7.59 -6.59 -9.77
CA ARG A 157 -8.82 -7.27 -10.24
C ARG A 157 -9.87 -6.29 -10.74
N ALA A 158 -10.06 -5.17 -10.03
CA ALA A 158 -11.00 -4.12 -10.42
C ALA A 158 -10.57 -3.47 -11.75
N VAL A 159 -9.30 -3.10 -11.88
CA VAL A 159 -8.74 -2.53 -13.12
C VAL A 159 -8.89 -3.49 -14.29
N ASN A 160 -8.54 -4.77 -14.11
CA ASN A 160 -8.70 -5.76 -15.17
C ASN A 160 -10.17 -5.88 -15.63
N ARG A 161 -11.13 -5.83 -14.69
CA ARG A 161 -12.56 -5.83 -15.02
C ARG A 161 -13.01 -4.53 -15.69
N VAL A 162 -12.49 -3.38 -15.29
CA VAL A 162 -12.76 -2.09 -15.96
C VAL A 162 -12.32 -2.19 -17.43
N LEU A 163 -11.09 -2.64 -17.66
CA LEU A 163 -10.51 -2.79 -19.01
C LEU A 163 -11.28 -3.78 -19.88
N SER A 164 -11.72 -4.92 -19.31
CA SER A 164 -12.50 -5.89 -20.07
C SER A 164 -13.92 -5.38 -20.36
N THR A 165 -14.56 -4.74 -19.39
CA THR A 165 -15.97 -4.30 -19.51
C THR A 165 -16.10 -3.14 -20.48
N ARG A 166 -15.15 -2.19 -20.48
CA ARG A 166 -15.22 -1.01 -21.35
C ARG A 166 -15.06 -1.31 -22.84
N ARG A 167 -14.63 -2.53 -23.20
CA ARG A 167 -14.64 -3.04 -24.59
C ARG A 167 -16.04 -3.31 -25.12
N HIS A 168 -17.00 -3.55 -24.23
CA HIS A 168 -18.36 -3.95 -24.58
C HIS A 168 -19.39 -2.85 -24.28
N ARG A 169 -19.10 -1.95 -23.35
CA ARG A 169 -19.99 -0.84 -22.99
C ARG A 169 -19.25 0.30 -22.32
N THR A 170 -19.76 1.52 -22.44
CA THR A 170 -19.23 2.65 -21.68
C THR A 170 -19.65 2.55 -20.21
N LEU A 171 -18.68 2.63 -19.30
CA LEU A 171 -18.89 2.50 -17.86
C LEU A 171 -19.50 3.78 -17.27
N ARG A 172 -20.57 3.57 -16.48
CA ARG A 172 -21.17 4.56 -15.58
C ARG A 172 -20.58 4.43 -14.17
N LEU A 173 -20.87 5.39 -13.29
CA LEU A 173 -20.36 5.33 -11.92
C LEU A 173 -20.84 4.09 -11.17
N ASP A 174 -22.10 3.69 -11.37
CA ASP A 174 -22.67 2.49 -10.74
C ASP A 174 -21.97 1.21 -11.20
N ASP A 175 -21.45 1.19 -12.42
CA ASP A 175 -20.65 0.08 -12.90
C ASP A 175 -19.32 0.03 -12.15
N VAL A 176 -18.65 1.17 -12.01
CA VAL A 176 -17.41 1.29 -11.24
C VAL A 176 -17.63 0.86 -9.78
N ALA A 177 -18.77 1.21 -9.19
CA ALA A 177 -19.14 0.84 -7.83
C ALA A 177 -19.22 -0.68 -7.62
N ARG A 178 -19.68 -1.42 -8.63
CA ARG A 178 -19.75 -2.90 -8.61
C ARG A 178 -18.40 -3.57 -8.84
N LEU A 179 -17.43 -2.84 -9.39
CA LEU A 179 -16.11 -3.37 -9.74
C LEU A 179 -15.05 -3.15 -8.67
N CYS A 180 -15.23 -2.16 -7.79
CA CYS A 180 -14.28 -1.80 -6.74
C CYS A 180 -14.81 -2.14 -5.33
N GLN A 181 -13.91 -2.18 -4.34
CA GLN A 181 -14.29 -2.46 -2.95
C GLN A 181 -14.96 -1.25 -2.28
N SER A 182 -14.59 -0.03 -2.67
CA SER A 182 -15.10 1.20 -2.08
C SER A 182 -15.22 2.32 -3.10
N ILE A 183 -16.43 2.56 -3.57
CA ILE A 183 -16.71 3.66 -4.50
C ILE A 183 -16.43 5.04 -3.87
N ALA A 184 -16.59 5.16 -2.55
CA ALA A 184 -16.28 6.40 -1.82
C ALA A 184 -14.81 6.81 -1.92
N LYS A 185 -13.88 5.82 -1.98
CA LYS A 185 -12.45 6.09 -2.20
C LYS A 185 -12.14 6.45 -3.64
N VAL A 186 -12.87 5.90 -4.60
CA VAL A 186 -12.60 6.04 -6.04
C VAL A 186 -13.18 7.33 -6.61
N ARG A 187 -14.40 7.72 -6.19
CA ARG A 187 -15.17 8.85 -6.75
C ARG A 187 -14.40 10.16 -6.89
N PRO A 188 -13.55 10.59 -5.94
CA PRO A 188 -12.79 11.84 -6.07
C PRO A 188 -11.71 11.81 -7.14
N PHE A 189 -11.35 10.64 -7.66
CA PHE A 189 -10.19 10.45 -8.54
C PHE A 189 -10.56 10.00 -9.95
N VAL A 190 -11.85 9.85 -10.27
CA VAL A 190 -12.27 9.32 -11.57
C VAL A 190 -13.41 10.08 -12.20
N THR A 191 -13.46 10.07 -13.53
CA THR A 191 -14.63 10.39 -14.33
C THR A 191 -15.21 9.11 -14.94
N ALA A 192 -16.53 9.09 -15.12
CA ALA A 192 -17.28 8.04 -15.82
C ALA A 192 -18.37 8.69 -16.68
N LEU A 193 -19.13 7.90 -17.45
CA LEU A 193 -20.12 8.42 -18.40
C LEU A 193 -21.08 9.46 -17.79
N ASP A 194 -21.51 9.24 -16.56
CA ASP A 194 -22.49 10.05 -15.83
C ASP A 194 -21.91 10.68 -14.55
N TRP A 195 -20.58 10.72 -14.41
CA TRP A 195 -19.93 11.21 -13.21
C TRP A 195 -18.65 12.00 -13.50
N SER A 196 -18.53 13.14 -12.83
CA SER A 196 -17.29 13.89 -12.68
C SER A 196 -17.16 14.37 -11.23
N PRO A 197 -15.96 14.35 -10.62
CA PRO A 197 -15.77 14.76 -9.24
C PRO A 197 -15.88 16.29 -9.05
N GLY A 198 -15.87 17.07 -10.13
CA GLY A 198 -15.80 18.54 -10.05
C GLY A 198 -14.60 18.97 -9.20
N ALA A 199 -14.81 19.94 -8.29
CA ALA A 199 -13.78 20.44 -7.39
C ALA A 199 -13.41 19.48 -6.24
N ALA A 200 -14.00 18.28 -6.15
CA ALA A 200 -13.74 17.36 -5.03
C ALA A 200 -12.29 16.86 -5.01
N THR A 201 -11.67 16.67 -6.18
CA THR A 201 -10.28 16.24 -6.33
C THR A 201 -9.31 17.25 -5.74
N ASP A 202 -9.58 18.54 -5.97
CA ASP A 202 -8.69 19.63 -5.54
C ASP A 202 -9.01 20.17 -4.15
N SER A 203 -10.13 19.72 -3.54
CA SER A 203 -10.52 20.19 -2.22
C SER A 203 -9.42 19.98 -1.18
N GLU A 204 -9.07 21.03 -0.43
CA GLU A 204 -8.08 20.97 0.65
C GLU A 204 -8.44 19.90 1.70
N GLY A 205 -9.73 19.74 1.95
CA GLY A 205 -10.29 18.74 2.87
C GLY A 205 -10.33 17.30 2.35
N LEU A 206 -9.87 17.01 1.12
CA LEU A 206 -9.93 15.65 0.56
C LEU A 206 -9.17 14.64 1.43
N ARG A 207 -7.97 15.02 1.89
CA ARG A 207 -7.14 14.20 2.79
C ARG A 207 -7.90 13.86 4.08
N ALA A 208 -8.56 14.83 4.70
CA ALA A 208 -9.28 14.65 5.97
C ALA A 208 -10.43 13.63 5.88
N ARG A 209 -10.96 13.35 4.68
CA ARG A 209 -11.99 12.32 4.46
C ARG A 209 -11.45 10.90 4.58
N PHE A 210 -10.13 10.72 4.44
CA PHE A 210 -9.47 9.42 4.41
C PHE A 210 -8.55 9.15 5.60
N VAL A 211 -8.18 10.20 6.35
CA VAL A 211 -7.49 10.02 7.64
C VAL A 211 -8.47 9.34 8.60
N PRO A 212 -8.11 8.18 9.19
CA PRO A 212 -8.95 7.55 10.21
C PRO A 212 -9.19 8.55 11.35
N LYS A 213 -10.45 8.88 11.65
CA LYS A 213 -10.78 9.58 12.89
C LYS A 213 -10.30 8.68 14.03
N GLN A 214 -9.36 9.17 14.84
CA GLN A 214 -8.82 8.39 15.94
C GLN A 214 -9.98 7.92 16.83
N ARG A 215 -10.29 6.62 16.79
CA ARG A 215 -10.97 5.98 17.91
C ARG A 215 -9.90 5.93 18.99
N SER A 216 -10.15 6.62 20.10
CA SER A 216 -9.34 6.62 21.30
C SER A 216 -8.69 5.24 21.50
N ALA A 217 -7.35 5.21 21.49
CA ALA A 217 -6.52 4.02 21.65
C ALA A 217 -6.58 3.49 23.09
N ALA A 218 -7.78 3.16 23.58
CA ALA A 218 -8.02 2.64 24.92
C ALA A 218 -8.25 1.12 24.96
N GLN A 219 -8.12 0.41 23.83
CA GLN A 219 -8.53 -1.00 23.81
C GLN A 219 -7.72 -1.86 22.84
N LEU A 220 -6.41 -1.92 23.03
CA LEU A 220 -5.56 -3.02 22.52
C LEU A 220 -4.53 -3.46 23.58
N SER A 221 -4.95 -3.48 24.85
CA SER A 221 -4.30 -4.32 25.88
C SER A 221 -5.23 -5.50 26.15
N LEU A 222 -4.93 -6.63 25.52
CA LEU A 222 -5.20 -8.03 25.91
C LEU A 222 -5.15 -8.84 24.62
N PHE A 223 -4.03 -9.50 24.35
CA PHE A 223 -3.83 -10.95 24.49
C PHE A 223 -2.36 -11.26 24.20
#